data_AF-D4LTT3-F1
#
_entry.id   AF-D4LTT3-F1
#
_cell.length_a   1.000
_cell.length_b   1.000
_cell.length_c   1.000
_cell.angle_alpha   90.00
_cell.angle_beta   90.00
_cell.angle_gamma   90.00
#
_symmetry.space_group_name_H-M   'P 1'
#
loop_
_entity.id
_entity.type
_entity.pdbx_description
1 polymer ?
#
loop_
_entity_poly.entity_id
_entity_poly.type
_entity_poly.pdbx_seq_one_letter_code
_entity_poly.pdbx_strand_id
1 'polypeptide(L)'
;MRNIARLSDNDRRELFRNTADKMGLNDAIVEKDFWVCFTLDYLFHRSPWKESITFKGGTSLSKAFHLISRFSEDIDLILDWRVLGYGKDEPWEKRSNTKQDAFNKEANVRAEVFLSETFCPAVKAGLSQEIGCEANVYIDEKDKQTVIFAYPHLFTNTATLQVIRLEIGALAAWTPAKTALIEPYAAKYYPKIFEQKETAILTVAPERTFWEKATILHHEANRPEHLEMPQRYSRHYYDLYRMAATPVKEAAFSRLDLLKKVVDFKMKFYPRAWAKYPEAVPGTLKLLPPEYRFAALEADYNSMQDMLYGDVPTFETVIAAVRELEKEINTL
;
A
#
# COMPACT_ATOMS: atom_id res chain seq x y z
N MET A 1 -20.81 -8.31 -2.30
CA MET A 1 -19.55 -8.99 -2.69
C MET A 1 -19.59 -10.48 -2.39
N ARG A 2 -20.01 -10.91 -1.19
CA ARG A 2 -20.10 -12.34 -0.82
C ARG A 2 -20.90 -13.20 -1.79
N ASN A 3 -22.05 -12.70 -2.22
CA ASN A 3 -22.89 -13.36 -3.21
C ASN A 3 -22.13 -13.61 -4.53
N ILE A 4 -21.31 -12.66 -4.97
CA ILE A 4 -20.46 -12.78 -6.17
C ILE A 4 -19.34 -13.79 -5.95
N ALA A 5 -18.70 -13.80 -4.78
CA ALA A 5 -17.63 -14.75 -4.46
C ALA A 5 -18.10 -16.22 -4.51
N ARG A 6 -19.41 -16.45 -4.29
CA ARG A 6 -20.08 -17.76 -4.29
C ARG A 6 -20.78 -18.12 -5.61
N LEU A 7 -20.73 -17.25 -6.62
CA LEU A 7 -21.25 -17.57 -7.94
C LEU A 7 -20.47 -18.73 -8.58
N SER A 8 -21.09 -19.38 -9.57
CA SER A 8 -20.40 -20.39 -10.37
C SER A 8 -19.21 -19.76 -11.13
N ASP A 9 -18.23 -20.59 -11.47
CA ASP A 9 -17.08 -20.14 -12.26
C ASP A 9 -17.49 -19.53 -13.60
N ASN A 10 -18.55 -20.04 -14.23
CA ASN A 10 -19.07 -19.49 -15.48
C ASN A 10 -19.66 -18.10 -15.29
N ASP A 11 -20.49 -17.88 -14.27
CA ASP A 11 -21.12 -16.58 -14.02
C ASP A 11 -20.07 -15.52 -13.61
N ARG A 12 -19.09 -15.91 -12.77
CA ARG A 12 -17.97 -15.03 -12.41
C ARG A 12 -17.11 -14.69 -13.62
N ARG A 13 -16.83 -15.67 -14.47
CA ARG A 13 -16.07 -15.48 -15.72
C ARG A 13 -16.78 -14.50 -16.64
N GLU A 14 -18.08 -14.65 -16.84
CA GLU A 14 -18.87 -13.74 -17.66
C GLU A 14 -18.87 -12.31 -17.07
N LEU A 15 -19.09 -12.18 -15.76
CA LEU A 15 -19.08 -10.88 -15.07
C LEU A 15 -17.74 -10.14 -15.25
N PHE A 16 -16.63 -10.82 -14.97
CA PHE A 16 -15.31 -10.19 -15.02
C PHE A 16 -14.89 -9.85 -16.44
N ARG A 17 -15.14 -10.74 -17.41
CA ARG A 17 -14.87 -10.46 -18.83
C ARG A 17 -15.70 -9.28 -19.35
N ASN A 18 -17.01 -9.30 -19.11
CA ASN A 18 -17.89 -8.21 -19.55
C ASN A 18 -17.59 -6.86 -18.86
N THR A 19 -16.93 -6.88 -17.70
CA THR A 19 -16.44 -5.68 -17.02
C THR A 19 -15.11 -5.23 -17.62
N ALA A 20 -14.19 -6.16 -17.85
CA ALA A 20 -12.88 -5.92 -18.46
C ALA A 20 -13.01 -5.31 -19.86
N ASP A 21 -13.90 -5.86 -20.70
CA ASP A 21 -14.22 -5.34 -22.03
C ASP A 21 -14.69 -3.88 -22.00
N LYS A 22 -15.56 -3.52 -21.05
CA LYS A 22 -16.05 -2.13 -20.88
C LYS A 22 -14.96 -1.17 -20.42
N MET A 23 -13.94 -1.68 -19.73
CA MET A 23 -12.83 -0.89 -19.22
C MET A 23 -11.62 -0.85 -20.16
N GLY A 24 -11.56 -1.74 -21.15
CA GLY A 24 -10.35 -1.97 -21.93
C GLY A 24 -9.19 -2.52 -21.08
N LEU A 25 -9.49 -3.32 -20.05
CA LEU A 25 -8.51 -3.94 -19.16
C LEU A 25 -8.42 -5.45 -19.39
N ASN A 26 -7.38 -6.09 -18.88
CA ASN A 26 -7.27 -7.55 -18.88
C ASN A 26 -8.22 -8.17 -17.83
N ASP A 27 -8.88 -9.28 -18.17
CA ASP A 27 -9.81 -10.02 -17.30
C ASP A 27 -9.23 -10.30 -15.90
N ALA A 28 -7.95 -10.69 -15.83
CA ALA A 28 -7.26 -11.00 -14.56
C ALA A 28 -7.14 -9.79 -13.63
N ILE A 29 -7.05 -8.56 -14.18
CA ILE A 29 -6.98 -7.32 -13.39
C ILE A 29 -8.33 -7.07 -12.71
N VAL A 30 -9.43 -7.25 -13.44
CA VAL A 30 -10.78 -7.05 -12.91
C VAL A 30 -11.13 -8.12 -11.88
N GLU A 31 -10.80 -9.37 -12.13
CA GLU A 31 -10.97 -10.46 -11.17
C GLU A 31 -10.18 -10.18 -9.88
N LYS A 32 -8.91 -9.78 -10.01
CA LYS A 32 -8.07 -9.46 -8.85
C LYS A 32 -8.60 -8.28 -8.05
N ASP A 33 -9.06 -7.22 -8.72
CA ASP A 33 -9.68 -6.06 -8.08
C ASP A 33 -10.88 -6.45 -7.21
N PHE A 34 -11.71 -7.37 -7.70
CA PHE A 34 -12.82 -7.92 -6.93
C PHE A 34 -12.34 -8.62 -5.66
N TRP A 35 -11.35 -9.51 -5.78
CA TRP A 35 -10.83 -10.26 -4.63
C TRP A 35 -10.11 -9.37 -3.62
N VAL A 36 -9.46 -8.28 -4.05
CA VAL A 36 -8.90 -7.25 -3.16
C VAL A 36 -10.00 -6.61 -2.32
N CYS A 37 -11.08 -6.15 -2.96
CA CYS A 37 -12.20 -5.53 -2.27
C CYS A 37 -12.91 -6.51 -1.32
N PHE A 38 -13.10 -7.76 -1.76
CA PHE A 38 -13.66 -8.83 -0.94
C PHE A 38 -12.80 -9.13 0.30
N THR A 39 -11.48 -9.19 0.13
CA THR A 39 -10.55 -9.47 1.23
C THR A 39 -10.53 -8.32 2.24
N LEU A 40 -10.49 -7.07 1.77
CA LEU A 40 -10.61 -5.89 2.62
C LEU A 40 -11.95 -5.88 3.39
N ASP A 41 -13.06 -6.19 2.74
CA ASP A 41 -14.37 -6.28 3.38
C ASP A 41 -14.40 -7.33 4.50
N TYR A 42 -13.81 -8.51 4.28
CA TYR A 42 -13.67 -9.51 5.34
C TYR A 42 -12.80 -9.00 6.50
N LEU A 43 -11.60 -8.49 6.18
CA LEU A 43 -10.63 -8.04 7.17
C LEU A 43 -11.20 -6.95 8.09
N PHE A 44 -11.89 -5.95 7.54
CA PHE A 44 -12.37 -4.78 8.29
C PHE A 44 -13.76 -4.92 8.91
N HIS A 45 -14.49 -6.01 8.64
CA HIS A 45 -15.83 -6.18 9.23
C HIS A 45 -16.01 -7.48 10.00
N ARG A 46 -15.27 -8.53 9.66
CA ARG A 46 -15.55 -9.90 10.15
C ARG A 46 -14.33 -10.61 10.72
N SER A 47 -13.12 -10.20 10.35
CA SER A 47 -11.92 -10.77 10.95
C SER A 47 -11.83 -10.44 12.46
N PRO A 48 -11.13 -11.28 13.25
CA PRO A 48 -10.84 -10.98 14.65
C PRO A 48 -10.07 -9.67 14.88
N TRP A 49 -9.43 -9.14 13.84
CA TRP A 49 -8.56 -7.96 13.91
C TRP A 49 -9.12 -6.71 13.26
N LYS A 50 -10.42 -6.68 12.94
CA LYS A 50 -11.06 -5.53 12.28
C LYS A 50 -10.84 -4.17 12.99
N GLU A 51 -10.68 -4.19 14.32
CA GLU A 51 -10.40 -2.99 15.14
C GLU A 51 -8.89 -2.77 15.39
N SER A 52 -8.04 -3.68 14.91
CA SER A 52 -6.59 -3.71 15.16
C SER A 52 -5.78 -3.55 13.88
N ILE A 53 -6.41 -3.25 12.75
CA ILE A 53 -5.74 -3.03 11.47
C ILE A 53 -6.14 -1.71 10.83
N THR A 54 -5.26 -1.16 10.00
CA THR A 54 -5.54 0.03 9.19
C THR A 54 -4.95 -0.13 7.80
N PHE A 55 -5.72 0.19 6.76
CA PHE A 55 -5.31 0.05 5.37
C PHE A 55 -4.44 1.24 4.93
N LYS A 56 -3.37 0.98 4.16
CA LYS A 56 -2.47 2.05 3.67
C LYS A 56 -1.89 1.73 2.29
N GLY A 57 -0.85 2.49 1.92
CA GLY A 57 -0.01 2.18 0.78
C GLY A 57 -0.62 2.57 -0.56
N GLY A 58 -0.04 2.05 -1.65
CA GLY A 58 -0.42 2.41 -3.02
C GLY A 58 -1.86 2.04 -3.33
N THR A 59 -2.32 0.88 -2.86
CA THR A 59 -3.66 0.37 -3.13
C THR A 59 -4.73 1.23 -2.45
N SER A 60 -4.43 1.79 -1.27
CA SER A 60 -5.34 2.76 -0.64
C SER A 60 -5.50 4.04 -1.47
N LEU A 61 -4.41 4.53 -2.09
CA LEU A 61 -4.47 5.73 -2.93
C LEU A 61 -5.31 5.51 -4.19
N SER A 62 -5.20 4.35 -4.83
CA SER A 62 -5.97 4.05 -6.04
C SER A 62 -7.43 3.67 -5.73
N LYS A 63 -7.66 2.79 -4.74
CA LYS A 63 -8.98 2.22 -4.46
C LYS A 63 -9.86 3.08 -3.56
N ALA A 64 -9.30 3.68 -2.52
CA ALA A 64 -10.07 4.41 -1.52
C ALA A 64 -10.18 5.91 -1.81
N PHE A 65 -9.19 6.48 -2.50
CA PHE A 65 -9.11 7.92 -2.74
C PHE A 65 -9.03 8.32 -4.22
N HIS A 66 -8.84 7.35 -5.13
CA HIS A 66 -8.72 7.59 -6.57
C HIS A 66 -7.67 8.64 -6.94
N LEU A 67 -6.57 8.70 -6.17
CA LEU A 67 -5.50 9.71 -6.31
C LEU A 67 -4.42 9.30 -7.30
N ILE A 68 -4.33 8.03 -7.65
CA ILE A 68 -3.35 7.50 -8.59
C ILE A 68 -4.05 6.58 -9.59
N SER A 69 -3.55 6.50 -10.82
CA SER A 69 -4.14 5.69 -11.89
C SER A 69 -3.17 4.60 -12.32
N ARG A 70 -2.82 3.77 -11.35
CA ARG A 70 -2.06 2.57 -11.59
C ARG A 70 -2.63 1.41 -10.80
N PHE A 71 -2.48 0.22 -11.35
CA PHE A 71 -2.84 -0.99 -10.65
C PHE A 71 -1.90 -1.16 -9.46
N SER A 72 -2.49 -1.55 -8.33
CA SER A 72 -1.77 -1.83 -7.11
C SER A 72 -2.45 -3.04 -6.51
N GLU A 73 -1.68 -4.12 -6.40
CA GLU A 73 -2.19 -5.46 -6.15
C GLU A 73 -2.02 -5.94 -4.71
N ASP A 74 -1.10 -5.30 -3.99
CA ASP A 74 -0.78 -5.62 -2.61
C ASP A 74 -1.72 -4.88 -1.66
N ILE A 75 -2.06 -5.50 -0.53
CA ILE A 75 -2.80 -4.85 0.54
C ILE A 75 -1.80 -4.58 1.67
N ASP A 76 -1.36 -3.32 1.77
CA ASP A 76 -0.54 -2.86 2.88
C ASP A 76 -1.42 -2.59 4.11
N LEU A 77 -1.13 -3.29 5.21
CA LEU A 77 -1.82 -3.12 6.49
C LEU A 77 -0.85 -2.67 7.57
N ILE A 78 -1.36 -1.79 8.43
CA ILE A 78 -0.76 -1.51 9.74
C ILE A 78 -1.46 -2.38 10.76
N LEU A 79 -0.69 -3.10 11.57
CA LEU A 79 -1.20 -3.84 12.72
C LEU A 79 -0.97 -3.04 14.00
N ASP A 80 -1.97 -3.03 14.89
CA ASP A 80 -1.80 -2.54 16.25
C ASP A 80 -0.76 -3.39 17.00
N TRP A 81 0.40 -2.82 17.35
CA TRP A 81 1.43 -3.55 18.09
C TRP A 81 0.94 -4.12 19.43
N ARG A 82 -0.18 -3.61 19.99
CA ARG A 82 -0.78 -4.18 21.20
C ARG A 82 -1.23 -5.64 21.02
N VAL A 83 -1.55 -6.06 19.79
CA VAL A 83 -1.85 -7.48 19.52
C VAL A 83 -0.61 -8.37 19.64
N LEU A 84 0.58 -7.79 19.55
CA LEU A 84 1.87 -8.48 19.75
C LEU A 84 2.32 -8.48 21.22
N GLY A 85 1.45 -8.02 22.13
CA GLY A 85 1.70 -7.97 23.57
C GLY A 85 2.46 -6.72 24.04
N TYR A 86 2.63 -5.71 23.19
CA TYR A 86 3.28 -4.45 23.57
C TYR A 86 2.31 -3.49 24.26
N GLY A 87 2.82 -2.68 25.18
CA GLY A 87 2.10 -1.55 25.76
C GLY A 87 1.79 -0.48 24.72
N LYS A 88 0.79 0.36 25.00
CA LYS A 88 0.36 1.45 24.10
C LYS A 88 1.52 2.36 23.68
N ASP A 89 2.33 2.79 24.64
CA ASP A 89 3.44 3.73 24.39
C ASP A 89 4.81 3.05 24.41
N GLU A 90 4.85 1.73 24.61
CA GLU A 90 6.09 0.95 24.76
C GLU A 90 7.02 1.07 23.54
N PRO A 91 6.54 0.98 22.28
CA PRO A 91 7.40 1.20 21.13
C PRO A 91 8.06 2.57 21.12
N TRP A 92 7.44 3.58 21.74
CA TRP A 92 7.87 4.97 21.77
C TRP A 92 8.81 5.33 22.92
N GLU A 93 9.00 4.44 23.90
CA GLU A 93 9.91 4.65 25.02
C GLU A 93 11.33 5.03 24.58
N LYS A 94 12.00 5.85 25.39
CA LYS A 94 13.37 6.28 25.13
C LYS A 94 14.33 5.10 25.33
N ARG A 95 15.04 4.74 24.27
CA ARG A 95 16.07 3.69 24.25
C ARG A 95 17.33 4.24 23.60
N SER A 96 18.49 3.68 23.93
CA SER A 96 19.70 3.91 23.12
C SER A 96 19.51 3.31 21.73
N ASN A 97 20.27 3.78 20.73
CA ASN A 97 20.14 3.30 19.35
C ASN A 97 20.24 1.77 19.25
N THR A 98 21.20 1.15 19.96
CA THR A 98 21.37 -0.32 20.00
C THR A 98 20.17 -1.03 20.61
N LYS A 99 19.60 -0.49 21.70
CA LYS A 99 18.41 -1.06 22.34
C LYS A 99 17.16 -0.87 21.48
N GLN A 100 17.05 0.24 20.76
CA GLN A 100 15.95 0.48 19.82
C GLN A 100 16.01 -0.46 18.62
N ASP A 101 17.19 -0.69 18.05
CA ASP A 101 17.39 -1.66 16.96
C ASP A 101 17.03 -3.09 17.41
N ALA A 102 17.47 -3.50 18.60
CA ALA A 102 17.11 -4.79 19.18
C ALA A 102 15.58 -4.92 19.36
N PHE A 103 14.92 -3.88 19.88
CA PHE A 103 13.46 -3.85 20.02
C PHE A 103 12.74 -3.98 18.67
N ASN A 104 13.19 -3.24 17.64
CA ASN A 104 12.57 -3.30 16.31
C ASN A 104 12.69 -4.69 15.69
N LYS A 105 13.85 -5.34 15.85
CA LYS A 105 14.08 -6.73 15.38
C LYS A 105 13.19 -7.73 16.12
N GLU A 106 13.10 -7.59 17.44
CA GLU A 106 12.22 -8.43 18.26
C GLU A 106 10.75 -8.27 17.85
N ALA A 107 10.28 -7.04 17.64
CA ALA A 107 8.91 -6.76 17.21
C ALA A 107 8.60 -7.39 15.85
N ASN A 108 9.56 -7.37 14.92
CA ASN A 108 9.40 -8.07 13.65
C ASN A 108 9.26 -9.59 13.84
N VAL A 109 10.10 -10.20 14.67
CA VAL A 109 10.02 -11.64 14.97
C VAL A 109 8.69 -11.99 15.64
N ARG A 110 8.22 -11.19 16.61
CA ARG A 110 6.91 -11.40 17.24
C ARG A 110 5.76 -11.30 16.23
N ALA A 111 5.85 -10.35 15.30
CA ALA A 111 4.87 -10.24 14.24
C ALA A 111 4.88 -11.47 13.31
N GLU A 112 6.04 -11.96 12.89
CA GLU A 112 6.14 -13.18 12.07
C GLU A 112 5.51 -14.41 12.77
N VAL A 113 5.75 -14.57 14.07
CA VAL A 113 5.16 -15.64 14.88
C VAL A 113 3.64 -15.46 14.97
N PHE A 114 3.18 -14.26 15.34
CA PHE A 114 1.75 -13.96 15.38
C PHE A 114 1.06 -14.19 14.03
N LEU A 115 1.70 -13.79 12.93
CA LEU A 115 1.15 -13.94 11.60
C LEU A 115 1.00 -15.41 11.22
N SER A 116 2.03 -16.22 11.46
CA SER A 116 2.04 -17.64 11.09
C SER A 116 1.15 -18.50 12.00
N GLU A 117 1.16 -18.27 13.31
CA GLU A 117 0.47 -19.12 14.28
C GLU A 117 -0.97 -18.68 14.56
N THR A 118 -1.29 -17.39 14.37
CA THR A 118 -2.59 -16.83 14.76
C THR A 118 -3.32 -16.15 13.59
N PHE A 119 -2.67 -15.18 12.93
CA PHE A 119 -3.34 -14.38 11.90
C PHE A 119 -3.76 -15.20 10.68
N CYS A 120 -2.79 -15.86 10.04
CA CYS A 120 -2.98 -16.62 8.82
C CYS A 120 -4.00 -17.76 9.00
N PRO A 121 -3.95 -18.59 10.06
CA PRO A 121 -4.97 -19.62 10.29
C PRO A 121 -6.39 -19.07 10.42
N ALA A 122 -6.59 -17.96 11.15
CA ALA A 122 -7.95 -17.41 11.32
C ALA A 122 -8.45 -16.70 10.05
N VAL A 123 -7.57 -16.02 9.30
CA VAL A 123 -7.92 -15.48 7.97
C VAL A 123 -8.30 -16.62 7.02
N LYS A 124 -7.52 -17.71 6.98
CA LYS A 124 -7.84 -18.90 6.19
C LYS A 124 -9.23 -19.44 6.54
N ALA A 125 -9.51 -19.64 7.83
CA ALA A 125 -10.78 -20.18 8.29
C ALA A 125 -11.97 -19.27 7.93
N GLY A 126 -11.87 -17.96 8.19
CA GLY A 126 -12.95 -17.03 7.90
C GLY A 126 -13.18 -16.82 6.40
N LEU A 127 -12.13 -16.69 5.58
CA LEU A 127 -12.28 -16.62 4.13
C LEU A 127 -12.89 -17.92 3.57
N SER A 128 -12.52 -19.08 4.12
CA SER A 128 -13.12 -20.36 3.70
C SER A 128 -14.62 -20.39 3.94
N GLN A 129 -15.07 -19.89 5.08
CA GLN A 129 -16.49 -19.77 5.41
C GLN A 129 -17.22 -18.78 4.46
N GLU A 130 -16.58 -17.66 4.15
CA GLU A 130 -17.18 -16.64 3.26
C GLU A 130 -17.30 -17.14 1.82
N ILE A 131 -16.29 -17.85 1.31
CA ILE A 131 -16.26 -18.36 -0.07
C ILE A 131 -17.07 -19.66 -0.20
N GLY A 132 -17.21 -20.45 0.87
CA GLY A 132 -17.94 -21.72 0.87
C GLY A 132 -17.08 -22.94 0.50
N CYS A 133 -15.76 -22.77 0.38
CA CYS A 133 -14.78 -23.84 0.17
C CYS A 133 -13.47 -23.48 0.89
N GLU A 134 -12.51 -24.42 0.96
CA GLU A 134 -11.22 -24.14 1.60
C GLU A 134 -10.45 -23.04 0.84
N ALA A 135 -10.17 -21.94 1.53
CA ALA A 135 -9.35 -20.85 1.01
C ALA A 135 -7.85 -21.21 1.06
N ASN A 136 -7.11 -20.86 0.02
CA ASN A 136 -5.67 -21.05 -0.01
C ASN A 136 -4.96 -19.81 0.55
N VAL A 137 -4.64 -19.84 1.85
CA VAL A 137 -3.96 -18.76 2.58
C VAL A 137 -2.73 -19.32 3.29
N TYR A 138 -1.58 -18.68 3.09
CA TYR A 138 -0.28 -19.14 3.62
C TYR A 138 0.70 -17.97 3.84
N ILE A 139 1.78 -18.19 4.58
CA ILE A 139 2.86 -17.21 4.77
C ILE A 139 3.81 -17.25 3.57
N ASP A 140 4.22 -16.10 3.05
CA ASP A 140 5.20 -16.01 1.97
C ASP A 140 6.56 -16.58 2.44
N GLU A 141 7.19 -17.40 1.59
CA GLU A 141 8.44 -18.09 1.94
C GLU A 141 9.64 -17.14 2.09
N LYS A 142 9.62 -16.01 1.36
CA LYS A 142 10.71 -15.03 1.32
C LYS A 142 10.47 -13.88 2.29
N ASP A 143 9.21 -13.54 2.54
CA ASP A 143 8.82 -12.49 3.45
C ASP A 143 7.78 -12.98 4.48
N LYS A 144 8.26 -13.33 5.67
CA LYS A 144 7.43 -13.84 6.76
C LYS A 144 6.43 -12.82 7.33
N GLN A 145 6.53 -11.55 6.95
CA GLN A 145 5.56 -10.52 7.30
C GLN A 145 4.46 -10.35 6.23
N THR A 146 4.48 -11.18 5.18
CA THR A 146 3.47 -11.21 4.14
C THR A 146 2.62 -12.47 4.24
N VAL A 147 1.30 -12.28 4.36
CA VAL A 147 0.30 -13.36 4.25
C VAL A 147 -0.24 -13.36 2.83
N ILE A 148 -0.13 -14.49 2.14
CA ILE A 148 -0.61 -14.68 0.79
C ILE A 148 -2.01 -15.27 0.81
N PHE A 149 -2.93 -14.67 0.06
CA PHE A 149 -4.20 -15.27 -0.32
C PHE A 149 -4.18 -15.60 -1.82
N ALA A 150 -4.00 -16.87 -2.15
CA ALA A 150 -4.18 -17.39 -3.50
C ALA A 150 -5.68 -17.57 -3.76
N TYR A 151 -6.31 -16.49 -4.20
CA TYR A 151 -7.76 -16.45 -4.45
C TYR A 151 -8.16 -17.41 -5.59
N PRO A 152 -9.43 -17.87 -5.62
CA PRO A 152 -9.95 -18.64 -6.74
C PRO A 152 -9.90 -17.79 -8.01
N HIS A 153 -8.95 -18.07 -8.89
CA HIS A 153 -8.72 -17.32 -10.12
C HIS A 153 -9.20 -18.09 -11.35
N LEU A 154 -9.89 -17.40 -12.23
CA LEU A 154 -10.45 -17.91 -13.49
C LEU A 154 -9.62 -17.47 -14.69
N PHE A 155 -8.78 -16.45 -14.51
CA PHE A 155 -7.93 -15.85 -15.53
C PHE A 155 -6.47 -15.84 -15.09
N THR A 156 -5.57 -15.88 -16.06
CA THR A 156 -4.12 -15.77 -15.84
C THR A 156 -3.56 -14.65 -16.70
N ASN A 157 -2.52 -13.99 -16.19
CA ASN A 157 -1.81 -12.93 -16.89
C ASN A 157 -0.36 -12.93 -16.39
N THR A 158 0.60 -12.90 -17.31
CA THR A 158 2.04 -12.87 -16.98
C THR A 158 2.46 -11.58 -16.29
N ALA A 159 1.70 -10.49 -16.45
CA ALA A 159 2.00 -9.18 -15.89
C ALA A 159 1.54 -8.99 -14.42
N THR A 160 0.72 -9.89 -13.88
CA THR A 160 0.15 -9.77 -12.53
C THR A 160 0.31 -11.07 -11.76
N LEU A 161 0.58 -10.99 -10.45
CA LEU A 161 0.57 -12.19 -9.61
C LEU A 161 -0.88 -12.66 -9.40
N GLN A 162 -1.19 -13.95 -9.48
CA GLN A 162 -2.54 -14.50 -9.21
C GLN A 162 -2.81 -14.69 -7.70
N VAL A 163 -2.20 -13.85 -6.87
CA VAL A 163 -2.36 -13.86 -5.42
C VAL A 163 -2.52 -12.44 -4.91
N ILE A 164 -3.20 -12.31 -3.77
CA ILE A 164 -3.25 -11.09 -2.98
C ILE A 164 -2.20 -11.20 -1.88
N ARG A 165 -1.28 -10.24 -1.84
CA ARG A 165 -0.26 -10.13 -0.79
C ARG A 165 -0.78 -9.21 0.29
N LEU A 166 -0.92 -9.70 1.52
CA LEU A 166 -1.25 -8.90 2.69
C LEU A 166 0.07 -8.59 3.41
N GLU A 167 0.65 -7.42 3.14
CA GLU A 167 1.90 -6.99 3.77
C GLU A 167 1.57 -6.28 5.10
N ILE A 168 1.96 -6.87 6.23
CA ILE A 168 1.50 -6.44 7.56
C ILE A 168 2.68 -5.92 8.38
N GLY A 169 2.74 -4.60 8.56
CA GLY A 169 3.78 -3.95 9.35
C GLY A 169 3.56 -4.09 10.86
N ALA A 170 4.56 -4.62 11.59
CA ALA A 170 4.55 -4.81 13.05
C ALA A 170 4.54 -3.50 13.85
N LEU A 171 5.15 -2.46 13.27
CA LEU A 171 5.37 -1.17 13.90
C LEU A 171 5.01 -0.13 12.86
N ALA A 172 3.85 0.49 12.99
CA ALA A 172 3.50 1.68 12.23
C ALA A 172 2.51 2.52 13.03
N ALA A 173 2.71 3.84 13.06
CA ALA A 173 1.65 4.72 13.51
C ALA A 173 0.46 4.54 12.55
N TRP A 174 -0.78 4.45 13.01
CA TRP A 174 -1.95 4.35 12.13
C TRP A 174 -2.77 5.64 12.00
N THR A 175 -2.39 6.72 12.69
CA THR A 175 -3.13 8.00 12.68
C THR A 175 -2.40 9.12 11.92
N PRO A 176 -3.13 10.06 11.29
CA PRO A 176 -4.58 10.05 11.10
C PRO A 176 -5.01 8.98 10.09
N ALA A 177 -6.14 8.36 10.37
CA ALA A 177 -6.87 7.48 9.45
C ALA A 177 -8.30 7.97 9.35
N LYS A 178 -8.93 7.69 8.21
CA LYS A 178 -10.33 8.00 7.94
C LYS A 178 -10.99 6.83 7.25
N THR A 179 -12.27 6.65 7.51
CA THR A 179 -13.07 5.68 6.79
C THR A 179 -13.26 6.15 5.35
N ALA A 180 -13.00 5.26 4.40
CA ALA A 180 -13.20 5.49 2.98
C ALA A 180 -14.01 4.33 2.38
N LEU A 181 -14.90 4.64 1.44
CA LEU A 181 -15.65 3.63 0.71
C LEU A 181 -14.81 3.10 -0.45
N ILE A 182 -14.77 1.78 -0.61
CA ILE A 182 -14.21 1.14 -1.80
C ILE A 182 -15.29 0.33 -2.51
N GLU A 183 -15.17 0.25 -3.82
CA GLU A 183 -16.04 -0.56 -4.68
C GLU A 183 -15.21 -1.39 -5.68
N PRO A 184 -15.57 -2.66 -5.95
CA PRO A 184 -15.02 -3.41 -7.07
C PRO A 184 -15.41 -2.78 -8.41
N TYR A 185 -14.55 -2.88 -9.42
CA TYR A 185 -14.87 -2.45 -10.78
C TYR A 185 -16.13 -3.13 -11.32
N ALA A 186 -16.29 -4.44 -11.07
CA ALA A 186 -17.47 -5.18 -11.47
C ALA A 186 -18.76 -4.62 -10.84
N ALA A 187 -18.70 -4.11 -9.60
CA ALA A 187 -19.86 -3.50 -8.95
C ALA A 187 -20.24 -2.15 -9.57
N LYS A 188 -19.27 -1.39 -10.08
CA LYS A 188 -19.51 -0.13 -10.78
C LYS A 188 -20.27 -0.33 -12.10
N TYR A 189 -19.95 -1.37 -12.86
CA TYR A 189 -20.57 -1.65 -14.16
C TYR A 189 -21.81 -2.53 -14.08
N TYR A 190 -21.91 -3.39 -13.08
CA TYR A 190 -23.03 -4.31 -12.88
C TYR A 190 -23.56 -4.25 -11.43
N PRO A 191 -24.01 -3.08 -10.94
CA PRO A 191 -24.37 -2.91 -9.52
C PRO A 191 -25.54 -3.78 -9.08
N LYS A 192 -26.47 -4.10 -9.98
CA LYS A 192 -27.72 -4.81 -9.67
C LYS A 192 -27.52 -6.25 -9.18
N ILE A 193 -26.40 -6.88 -9.52
CA ILE A 193 -26.11 -8.25 -9.09
C ILE A 193 -25.37 -8.29 -7.76
N PHE A 194 -24.93 -7.15 -7.21
CA PHE A 194 -24.24 -7.10 -5.93
C PHE A 194 -25.23 -6.79 -4.80
N GLU A 195 -25.36 -7.69 -3.83
CA GLU A 195 -26.09 -7.38 -2.57
C GLU A 195 -25.38 -6.29 -1.76
N GLN A 196 -24.05 -6.25 -1.87
CA GLN A 196 -23.19 -5.24 -1.27
C GLN A 196 -22.18 -4.81 -2.35
N LYS A 197 -22.36 -3.59 -2.86
CA LYS A 197 -21.55 -2.99 -3.94
C LYS A 197 -20.30 -2.28 -3.44
N GLU A 198 -20.34 -1.78 -2.20
CA GLU A 198 -19.29 -0.98 -1.57
C GLU A 198 -19.05 -1.43 -0.13
N THR A 199 -17.87 -1.10 0.39
CA THR A 199 -17.49 -1.41 1.78
C THR A 199 -16.65 -0.29 2.38
N ALA A 200 -16.74 -0.11 3.70
CA ALA A 200 -16.17 1.02 4.42
C ALA A 200 -14.89 0.59 5.16
N ILE A 201 -13.74 1.09 4.71
CA ILE A 201 -12.42 0.65 5.18
C ILE A 201 -11.71 1.79 5.93
N LEU A 202 -11.23 1.50 7.13
CA LEU A 202 -10.39 2.43 7.88
C LEU A 202 -9.02 2.53 7.21
N THR A 203 -8.73 3.71 6.66
CA THR A 203 -7.60 3.91 5.75
C THR A 203 -6.74 5.09 6.20
N VAL A 204 -5.41 4.96 6.17
CA VAL A 204 -4.48 6.06 6.47
C VAL A 204 -4.79 7.26 5.58
N ALA A 205 -4.82 8.44 6.18
CA ALA A 205 -5.22 9.65 5.47
C ALA A 205 -4.21 10.02 4.35
N PRO A 206 -4.67 10.45 3.16
CA PRO A 206 -3.81 10.77 2.02
C PRO A 206 -2.71 11.78 2.31
N GLU A 207 -2.99 12.80 3.12
CA GLU A 207 -2.03 13.84 3.49
C GLU A 207 -0.85 13.28 4.29
N ARG A 208 -1.06 12.22 5.06
CA ARG A 208 0.03 11.51 5.72
C ARG A 208 0.80 10.65 4.72
N THR A 209 0.10 9.91 3.86
CA THR A 209 0.72 9.10 2.82
C THR A 209 1.57 9.95 1.85
N PHE A 210 1.18 11.20 1.62
CA PHE A 210 1.94 12.18 0.86
C PHE A 210 3.33 12.39 1.49
N TRP A 211 3.39 12.67 2.81
CA TRP A 211 4.64 12.81 3.53
C TRP A 211 5.43 11.50 3.66
N GLU A 212 4.75 10.34 3.75
CA GLU A 212 5.41 9.03 3.68
C GLU A 212 6.13 8.84 2.33
N LYS A 213 5.53 9.26 1.21
CA LYS A 213 6.16 9.22 -0.11
C LYS A 213 7.28 10.24 -0.25
N ALA A 214 7.07 11.49 0.17
CA ALA A 214 8.10 12.53 0.13
C ALA A 214 9.36 12.09 0.91
N THR A 215 9.19 11.45 2.07
CA THR A 215 10.31 10.94 2.87
C THR A 215 10.94 9.65 2.31
N ILE A 216 10.21 8.85 1.51
CA ILE A 216 10.81 7.78 0.70
C ILE A 216 11.68 8.38 -0.39
N LEU A 217 11.21 9.43 -1.08
CA LEU A 217 12.02 10.09 -2.11
C LEU A 217 13.24 10.78 -1.51
N HIS A 218 13.12 11.41 -0.34
CA HIS A 218 14.27 11.97 0.38
C HIS A 218 15.30 10.91 0.79
N HIS A 219 14.84 9.74 1.23
CA HIS A 219 15.71 8.60 1.47
C HIS A 219 16.48 8.28 0.18
N GLU A 220 15.80 8.01 -0.94
CA GLU A 220 16.45 7.67 -2.21
C GLU A 220 17.36 8.78 -2.75
N ALA A 221 16.99 10.05 -2.57
CA ALA A 221 17.79 11.20 -2.98
C ALA A 221 19.15 11.29 -2.28
N ASN A 222 19.28 10.68 -1.11
CA ASN A 222 20.52 10.61 -0.35
C ASN A 222 21.18 9.21 -0.42
N ARG A 223 20.70 8.31 -1.29
CA ARG A 223 21.30 6.98 -1.47
C ARG A 223 22.74 7.10 -1.99
N PRO A 224 23.74 6.55 -1.26
CA PRO A 224 25.12 6.52 -1.72
C PRO A 224 25.27 5.86 -3.09
N GLU A 225 26.14 6.41 -3.94
CA GLU A 225 26.35 5.95 -5.32
C GLU A 225 26.64 4.45 -5.43
N HIS A 226 27.47 3.90 -4.53
CA HIS A 226 27.85 2.49 -4.50
C HIS A 226 26.73 1.51 -4.13
N LEU A 227 25.57 2.00 -3.66
CA LEU A 227 24.41 1.14 -3.39
C LEU A 227 23.49 1.14 -4.61
N GLU A 228 23.01 -0.03 -5.02
CA GLU A 228 22.03 -0.13 -6.10
C GLU A 228 20.69 0.49 -5.72
N MET A 229 19.98 0.97 -6.73
CA MET A 229 18.60 1.42 -6.58
C MET A 229 17.68 0.19 -6.55
N PRO A 230 16.74 0.11 -5.60
CA PRO A 230 15.74 -0.95 -5.59
C PRO A 230 14.82 -0.87 -6.81
N GLN A 231 14.35 -2.03 -7.27
CA GLN A 231 13.34 -2.12 -8.33
C GLN A 231 11.96 -1.68 -7.85
N ARG A 232 11.12 -1.25 -8.78
CA ARG A 232 9.73 -0.77 -8.59
C ARG A 232 9.62 0.49 -7.74
N TYR A 233 10.70 1.28 -7.64
CA TYR A 233 10.71 2.50 -6.82
C TYR A 233 10.27 3.76 -7.58
N SER A 234 10.33 3.75 -8.91
CA SER A 234 9.78 4.81 -9.78
C SER A 234 8.30 5.09 -9.50
N ARG A 235 7.53 4.07 -9.05
CA ARG A 235 6.13 4.21 -8.62
C ARG A 235 5.93 5.26 -7.52
N HIS A 236 6.92 5.47 -6.65
CA HIS A 236 6.83 6.48 -5.59
C HIS A 236 6.88 7.91 -6.15
N TYR A 237 7.66 8.13 -7.22
CA TYR A 237 7.72 9.41 -7.94
C TYR A 237 6.41 9.66 -8.68
N TYR A 238 5.91 8.67 -9.41
CA TYR A 238 4.60 8.75 -10.09
C TYR A 238 3.46 9.03 -9.10
N ASP A 239 3.41 8.30 -7.99
CA ASP A 239 2.36 8.49 -7.00
C ASP A 239 2.39 9.88 -6.39
N LEU A 240 3.59 10.38 -6.03
CA LEU A 240 3.72 11.73 -5.47
C LEU A 240 3.36 12.80 -6.50
N TYR A 241 3.76 12.63 -7.76
CA TYR A 241 3.33 13.48 -8.88
C TYR A 241 1.81 13.55 -8.98
N ARG A 242 1.12 12.39 -9.01
CA ARG A 242 -0.34 12.34 -9.11
C ARG A 242 -1.02 12.96 -7.89
N MET A 243 -0.52 12.69 -6.68
CA MET A 243 -1.06 13.28 -5.45
C MET A 243 -0.89 14.81 -5.43
N ALA A 244 0.24 15.32 -5.92
CA ALA A 244 0.54 16.76 -5.98
C ALA A 244 -0.42 17.52 -6.93
N ALA A 245 -1.00 16.84 -7.90
CA ALA A 245 -2.01 17.38 -8.81
C ALA A 245 -3.44 17.40 -8.22
N THR A 246 -3.61 17.14 -6.92
CA THR A 246 -4.91 17.08 -6.24
C THR A 246 -4.96 17.98 -5.00
N PRO A 247 -6.14 18.26 -4.43
CA PRO A 247 -6.25 19.01 -3.16
C PRO A 247 -5.51 18.38 -1.96
N VAL A 248 -5.07 17.12 -2.08
CA VAL A 248 -4.24 16.47 -1.05
C VAL A 248 -2.92 17.21 -0.83
N LYS A 249 -2.36 17.86 -1.86
CA LYS A 249 -1.13 18.66 -1.73
C LYS A 249 -1.28 19.75 -0.68
N GLU A 250 -2.29 20.60 -0.83
CA GLU A 250 -2.56 21.72 0.08
C GLU A 250 -2.92 21.22 1.48
N ALA A 251 -3.70 20.13 1.58
CA ALA A 251 -4.00 19.50 2.85
C ALA A 251 -2.73 18.99 3.56
N ALA A 252 -1.78 18.39 2.81
CA ALA A 252 -0.50 17.96 3.36
C ALA A 252 0.37 19.15 3.81
N PHE A 253 0.45 20.21 3.00
CA PHE A 253 1.23 21.42 3.30
C PHE A 253 0.73 22.12 4.57
N SER A 254 -0.58 22.16 4.79
CA SER A 254 -1.17 22.69 6.02
C SER A 254 -0.87 21.86 7.29
N ARG A 255 -0.28 20.66 7.13
CA ARG A 255 -0.09 19.66 8.19
C ARG A 255 1.38 19.23 8.31
N LEU A 256 2.29 20.19 8.48
CA LEU A 256 3.72 19.92 8.73
C LEU A 256 3.97 19.09 10.01
N ASP A 257 3.02 19.06 10.95
CA ASP A 257 3.07 18.15 12.10
C ASP A 257 3.09 16.68 11.67
N LEU A 258 2.44 16.34 10.54
CA LEU A 258 2.45 14.98 9.98
C LEU A 258 3.81 14.64 9.36
N LEU A 259 4.45 15.58 8.65
CA LEU A 259 5.82 15.39 8.17
C LEU A 259 6.76 15.07 9.33
N LYS A 260 6.71 15.88 10.39
CA LYS A 260 7.51 15.64 11.60
C LYS A 260 7.25 14.26 12.20
N LYS A 261 5.98 13.84 12.33
CA LYS A 261 5.63 12.50 12.84
C LYS A 261 6.18 11.38 11.96
N VAL A 262 6.12 11.52 10.64
CA VAL A 262 6.67 10.53 9.69
C VAL A 262 8.20 10.45 9.81
N VAL A 263 8.87 11.60 9.93
CA VAL A 263 10.33 11.68 10.15
C VAL A 263 10.74 11.03 11.47
N ASP A 264 10.10 11.43 12.57
CA ASP A 264 10.35 10.87 13.92
C ASP A 264 10.16 9.35 13.92
N PHE A 265 9.12 8.87 13.25
CA PHE A 265 8.83 7.45 13.09
C PHE A 265 9.94 6.73 12.30
N LYS A 266 10.35 7.25 11.14
CA LYS A 266 11.43 6.66 10.33
C LYS A 266 12.76 6.63 11.08
N MET A 267 13.10 7.69 11.80
CA MET A 267 14.31 7.75 12.60
C MET A 267 14.34 6.69 13.71
N LYS A 268 13.19 6.40 14.31
CA LYS A 268 13.09 5.48 15.43
C LYS A 268 12.98 4.01 15.01
N PHE A 269 12.16 3.72 14.00
CA PHE A 269 11.80 2.36 13.63
C PHE A 269 12.56 1.84 12.39
N TYR A 270 13.05 2.74 11.54
CA TYR A 270 13.77 2.41 10.31
C TYR A 270 15.06 3.22 10.18
N PRO A 271 15.94 3.23 11.21
CA PRO A 271 17.11 4.08 11.22
C PRO A 271 18.02 3.76 10.03
N ARG A 272 18.32 4.79 9.23
CA ARG A 272 19.24 4.68 8.11
C ARG A 272 20.06 5.96 8.02
N ALA A 273 21.35 5.86 8.37
CA ALA A 273 22.22 7.03 8.49
C ALA A 273 22.30 7.86 7.20
N TRP A 274 22.47 7.19 6.06
CA TRP A 274 22.56 7.87 4.76
C TRP A 274 21.23 8.47 4.28
N ALA A 275 20.09 8.07 4.85
CA ALA A 275 18.79 8.61 4.45
C ALA A 275 18.55 10.03 4.93
N LYS A 276 19.38 10.54 5.85
CA LYS A 276 19.36 11.93 6.34
C LYS A 276 17.98 12.41 6.79
N TYR A 277 17.17 11.54 7.41
CA TYR A 277 15.83 11.89 7.87
C TYR A 277 15.71 13.19 8.70
N PRO A 278 16.67 13.58 9.55
CA PRO A 278 16.63 14.90 10.22
C PRO A 278 16.59 16.10 9.25
N GLU A 279 17.07 15.94 8.02
CA GLU A 279 17.07 16.94 6.94
C GLU A 279 15.78 16.88 6.10
N ALA A 280 14.86 15.95 6.35
CA ALA A 280 13.58 15.83 5.64
C ALA A 280 12.54 16.84 6.19
N VAL A 281 12.89 18.12 6.12
CA VAL A 281 12.09 19.28 6.57
C VAL A 281 12.09 20.36 5.49
N PRO A 282 11.11 21.30 5.49
CA PRO A 282 11.14 22.45 4.59
C PRO A 282 12.49 23.17 4.63
N GLY A 283 13.03 23.46 3.44
CA GLY A 283 14.32 24.11 3.22
C GLY A 283 15.45 23.13 2.86
N THR A 284 15.36 21.87 3.30
CA THR A 284 16.39 20.84 3.05
C THR A 284 15.85 19.52 2.51
N LEU A 285 14.53 19.39 2.37
CA LEU A 285 13.90 18.20 1.83
C LEU A 285 14.32 18.01 0.37
N LYS A 286 14.53 16.75 -0.02
CA LYS A 286 14.95 16.35 -1.36
C LYS A 286 13.96 15.33 -1.85
N LEU A 287 13.49 15.46 -3.07
CA LEU A 287 12.64 14.50 -3.76
C LEU A 287 13.37 13.89 -4.95
N LEU A 288 14.26 14.65 -5.60
CA LEU A 288 14.99 14.15 -6.75
C LEU A 288 16.32 13.49 -6.36
N PRO A 289 16.64 12.33 -6.95
CA PRO A 289 17.96 11.74 -6.82
C PRO A 289 18.98 12.50 -7.67
N PRO A 290 20.28 12.27 -7.43
CA PRO A 290 21.32 12.77 -8.32
C PRO A 290 21.13 12.27 -9.76
N GLU A 291 21.53 13.08 -10.75
CA GLU A 291 21.29 12.82 -12.18
C GLU A 291 21.84 11.46 -12.66
N TYR A 292 22.94 10.97 -12.08
CA TYR A 292 23.50 9.66 -12.42
C TYR A 292 22.53 8.48 -12.15
N ARG A 293 21.45 8.71 -11.39
CA ARG A 293 20.39 7.72 -11.14
C ARG A 293 19.26 7.76 -12.16
N PHE A 294 19.15 8.80 -13.00
CA PHE A 294 17.97 9.01 -13.83
C PHE A 294 17.77 7.90 -14.84
N ALA A 295 18.82 7.43 -15.50
CA ALA A 295 18.71 6.32 -16.46
C ALA A 295 18.16 5.04 -15.82
N ALA A 296 18.60 4.70 -14.59
CA ALA A 296 18.10 3.55 -13.87
C ALA A 296 16.64 3.74 -13.40
N LEU A 297 16.29 4.96 -12.98
CA LEU A 297 14.93 5.31 -12.57
C LEU A 297 13.94 5.34 -13.75
N GLU A 298 14.39 5.79 -14.92
CA GLU A 298 13.63 5.78 -16.16
C GLU A 298 13.39 4.35 -16.66
N ALA A 299 14.42 3.50 -16.63
CA ALA A 299 14.26 2.07 -16.95
C ALA A 299 13.24 1.40 -16.02
N ASP A 300 13.28 1.70 -14.73
CA ASP A 300 12.29 1.23 -13.75
C ASP A 300 10.88 1.78 -14.05
N TYR A 301 10.76 3.06 -14.42
CA TYR A 301 9.49 3.69 -14.81
C TYR A 301 8.88 3.00 -16.03
N ASN A 302 9.69 2.77 -17.08
CA ASN A 302 9.25 2.10 -18.30
C ASN A 302 8.78 0.67 -18.01
N SER A 303 9.44 -0.04 -17.09
CA SER A 303 9.04 -1.39 -16.68
C SER A 303 7.68 -1.45 -15.98
N MET A 304 7.21 -0.34 -15.39
CA MET A 304 5.93 -0.27 -14.69
C MET A 304 4.79 0.31 -15.53
N GLN A 305 5.04 0.74 -16.77
CA GLN A 305 4.04 1.39 -17.62
C GLN A 305 2.81 0.52 -17.88
N ASP A 306 2.99 -0.80 -17.97
CA ASP A 306 1.89 -1.77 -18.15
C ASP A 306 0.89 -1.78 -16.98
N MET A 307 1.28 -1.26 -15.82
CA MET A 307 0.38 -1.10 -14.66
C MET A 307 -0.33 0.25 -14.64
N LEU A 308 0.08 1.22 -15.48
CA LEU A 308 -0.53 2.55 -15.54
C LEU A 308 -1.75 2.53 -16.48
N TYR A 309 -2.78 3.31 -16.15
CA TYR A 309 -3.97 3.44 -16.99
C TYR A 309 -4.50 4.88 -17.01
N GLY A 310 -5.30 5.19 -18.04
CA GLY A 310 -5.77 6.55 -18.30
C GLY A 310 -4.68 7.42 -18.93
N ASP A 311 -4.55 8.67 -18.48
CA ASP A 311 -3.48 9.57 -18.92
C ASP A 311 -2.15 9.19 -18.26
N VAL A 312 -1.24 8.62 -19.06
CA VAL A 312 0.08 8.12 -18.66
C VAL A 312 1.14 9.18 -19.01
N PRO A 313 1.76 9.85 -18.01
CA PRO A 313 2.77 10.88 -18.25
C PRO A 313 4.09 10.27 -18.73
N THR A 314 4.95 11.07 -19.36
CA THR A 314 6.34 10.67 -19.63
C THR A 314 7.17 10.73 -18.34
N PHE A 315 8.31 10.03 -18.32
CA PHE A 315 9.23 10.09 -17.18
C PHE A 315 9.71 11.53 -16.91
N GLU A 316 10.04 12.28 -17.95
CA GLU A 316 10.48 13.68 -17.86
C GLU A 316 9.40 14.57 -17.24
N THR A 317 8.13 14.32 -17.60
CA THR A 317 6.98 15.04 -17.04
C THR A 317 6.87 14.81 -15.53
N VAL A 318 7.00 13.55 -15.10
CA VAL A 318 6.98 13.18 -13.67
C VAL A 318 8.13 13.85 -12.93
N ILE A 319 9.36 13.76 -13.45
CA ILE A 319 10.56 14.32 -12.81
C ILE A 319 10.51 15.85 -12.75
N ALA A 320 10.05 16.53 -13.81
CA ALA A 320 9.88 17.98 -13.83
C ALA A 320 8.87 18.45 -12.78
N ALA A 321 7.72 17.78 -12.67
CA ALA A 321 6.72 18.11 -11.67
C ALA A 321 7.20 17.84 -10.23
N VAL A 322 7.91 16.73 -10.00
CA VAL A 322 8.51 16.43 -8.69
C VAL A 322 9.60 17.45 -8.33
N ARG A 323 10.34 17.98 -9.32
CA ARG A 323 11.30 19.08 -9.13
C ARG A 323 10.64 20.36 -8.62
N GLU A 324 9.54 20.76 -9.24
CA GLU A 324 8.80 21.96 -8.79
C GLU A 324 8.18 21.73 -7.42
N LEU A 325 7.66 20.52 -7.16
CA LEU A 325 7.13 20.16 -5.85
C LEU A 325 8.20 20.25 -4.75
N GLU A 326 9.43 19.83 -5.02
CA GLU A 326 10.55 19.97 -4.08
C GLU A 326 10.80 21.44 -3.73
N LYS A 327 10.77 22.34 -4.71
CA LYS A 327 10.91 23.79 -4.48
C LYS A 327 9.75 24.32 -3.63
N GLU A 328 8.51 23.98 -3.98
CA GLU A 328 7.32 24.40 -3.22
C GLU A 328 7.43 23.97 -1.75
N ILE A 329 7.72 22.69 -1.49
CA ILE A 329 7.88 22.16 -0.12
C ILE A 329 8.97 22.91 0.64
N ASN A 330 10.06 23.25 -0.03
CA ASN A 330 11.18 23.93 0.61
C ASN A 330 10.94 25.43 0.85
N THR A 331 9.79 25.97 0.43
CA THR A 331 9.36 27.35 0.72
C THR A 331 8.27 27.45 1.80
N LEU A 332 7.82 26.32 2.35
CA LEU A 332 6.77 26.23 3.38
C LEU A 332 7.17 26.74 4.77
#